data_AF-A0A934KUJ8-F1
#
_entry.id   AF-A0A934KUJ8-F1
#
_cell.length_a   1.000
_cell.length_b   1.000
_cell.length_c   1.000
_cell.angle_alpha   90.00
_cell.angle_beta   90.00
_cell.angle_gamma   90.00
#
_symmetry.space_group_name_H-M   'P 1'
#
loop_
_entity.id
_entity.type
_entity.pdbx_description
1 polymer ?
#
loop_
_entity_poly.entity_id
_entity_poly.type
_entity_poly.pdbx_seq_one_letter_code
_entity_poly.pdbx_strand_id
1 'polypeptide(L)'
;MTIFFFLIGLEIKGEFKIGELNSIKKLAFPMYGALGGMLVPVLLSFISNNNPIIFQGWGVPMATDIAFALSVLKVLGNRVPLSLKVFLTTFAIVYNIGTVMVIAIFYSNNIQIPLLAIACGMLVVLYFLSYKGFYSKFLMLTFGIVIWTLFLKSDIHPTLTGIFLAFSVLIHQKISSFLFVD
;
A
#
# COMPACT_ATOMS: atom_id res chain seq x y z
N MET A 1 -7.37 4.75 -7.27
CA MET A 1 -6.68 4.06 -6.15
C MET A 1 -5.16 4.08 -6.25
N THR A 2 -4.54 4.06 -7.42
CA THR A 2 -3.06 4.06 -7.56
C THR A 2 -2.37 5.23 -6.83
N ILE A 3 -2.88 6.46 -6.93
CA ILE A 3 -2.30 7.62 -6.21
C ILE A 3 -2.41 7.46 -4.69
N PHE A 4 -3.54 6.94 -4.20
CA PHE A 4 -3.76 6.67 -2.78
C PHE A 4 -2.79 5.61 -2.25
N PHE A 5 -2.61 4.51 -3.00
CA PHE A 5 -1.65 3.47 -2.63
C PHE A 5 -0.20 3.86 -2.85
N PHE A 6 0.08 4.87 -3.68
CA PHE A 6 1.38 5.52 -3.72
C PHE A 6 1.66 6.28 -2.42
N LEU A 7 0.70 7.05 -1.91
CA LEU A 7 0.83 7.72 -0.61
C LEU A 7 0.99 6.71 0.53
N ILE A 8 0.16 5.66 0.56
CA ILE A 8 0.32 4.57 1.54
C ILE A 8 1.70 3.91 1.38
N GLY A 9 2.17 3.68 0.17
CA GLY A 9 3.51 3.13 -0.10
C GLY A 9 4.63 3.99 0.48
N LEU A 10 4.50 5.32 0.43
CA LEU A 10 5.45 6.24 1.05
C LEU A 10 5.38 6.16 2.59
N GLU A 11 4.17 6.11 3.14
CA GLU A 11 3.93 5.98 4.58
C GLU A 11 4.55 4.69 5.13
N ILE A 12 4.29 3.57 4.46
CA ILE A 12 4.89 2.26 4.75
C ILE A 12 6.40 2.37 4.81
N LYS A 13 7.00 2.98 3.79
CA LYS A 13 8.46 3.11 3.70
C LYS A 13 9.02 3.96 4.86
N GLY A 14 8.27 4.97 5.32
CA GLY A 14 8.61 5.78 6.49
C GLY A 14 8.51 4.98 7.80
N GLU A 15 7.39 4.30 8.01
CA GLU A 15 7.13 3.43 9.16
C GLU A 15 8.16 2.29 9.29
N PHE A 16 8.63 1.73 8.17
CA PHE A 16 9.70 0.74 8.14
C PHE A 16 11.03 1.28 8.69
N LYS A 17 11.34 2.57 8.48
CA LYS A 17 12.60 3.16 8.91
C LYS A 17 12.58 3.70 10.33
N ILE A 18 11.50 4.41 10.70
CA ILE A 18 11.47 5.23 11.92
C ILE A 18 10.30 4.82 12.84
N GLY A 19 9.33 4.08 12.32
CA GLY A 19 8.06 3.84 12.99
C GLY A 19 7.91 2.45 13.61
N GLU A 20 6.65 2.03 13.79
CA GLU A 20 6.31 0.79 14.50
C GLU A 20 6.56 -0.47 13.67
N LEU A 21 6.67 -0.34 12.35
CA LEU A 21 7.01 -1.44 11.45
C LEU A 21 8.49 -1.86 11.51
N ASN A 22 9.36 -1.06 12.14
CA ASN A 22 10.80 -1.34 12.23
C ASN A 22 11.15 -2.50 13.19
N SER A 23 10.25 -2.87 14.11
CA SER A 23 10.49 -3.99 15.03
C SER A 23 9.39 -5.03 14.95
N ILE A 24 9.78 -6.30 14.77
CA ILE A 24 8.85 -7.44 14.75
C ILE A 24 7.96 -7.48 16.01
N LYS A 25 8.52 -7.12 17.18
CA LYS A 25 7.76 -7.10 18.45
C LYS A 25 6.64 -6.05 18.43
N LYS A 26 6.88 -4.88 17.83
CA LYS A 26 5.88 -3.81 17.71
C LYS A 26 4.86 -4.13 16.62
N LEU A 27 5.32 -4.69 15.50
CA LEU A 27 4.50 -5.07 14.35
C LEU A 27 3.55 -6.23 14.65
N ALA A 28 3.91 -7.15 15.54
CA ALA A 28 3.13 -8.35 15.83
C ALA A 28 1.67 -8.03 16.22
N PHE A 29 1.46 -7.08 17.13
CA PHE A 29 0.11 -6.77 17.63
C PHE A 29 -0.80 -6.16 16.55
N PRO A 30 -0.40 -5.11 15.80
CA PRO A 30 -1.14 -4.62 14.64
C PRO A 30 -1.37 -5.69 13.57
N MET A 31 -0.39 -6.58 13.34
CA MET A 31 -0.48 -7.62 12.33
C MET A 31 -1.53 -8.68 12.67
N TYR A 32 -1.53 -9.20 13.90
CA TYR A 32 -2.57 -10.15 14.33
C TYR A 32 -3.95 -9.50 14.37
N GLY A 33 -4.03 -8.22 14.78
CA GLY A 33 -5.26 -7.45 14.70
C GLY A 33 -5.79 -7.36 13.27
N ALA A 34 -4.92 -7.02 12.31
CA ALA A 34 -5.28 -6.91 10.90
C ALA A 34 -5.73 -8.26 10.33
N LEU A 35 -5.00 -9.34 10.61
CA LEU A 35 -5.36 -10.69 10.18
C LEU A 35 -6.73 -11.12 10.73
N GLY A 36 -7.00 -10.88 12.02
CA GLY A 36 -8.31 -11.14 12.61
C GLY A 36 -9.41 -10.30 11.97
N GLY A 37 -9.16 -9.00 11.80
CA GLY A 37 -10.08 -8.07 11.14
C GLY A 37 -10.36 -8.42 9.68
N MET A 38 -9.47 -9.15 9.03
CA MET A 38 -9.65 -9.65 7.65
C MET A 38 -10.40 -10.99 7.63
N LEU A 39 -9.96 -11.96 8.43
CA LEU A 39 -10.49 -13.33 8.40
C LEU A 39 -11.91 -13.44 8.96
N VAL A 40 -12.20 -12.75 10.06
CA VAL A 40 -13.49 -12.88 10.75
C VAL A 40 -14.67 -12.42 9.88
N PRO A 41 -14.65 -11.22 9.23
CA PRO A 41 -15.74 -10.80 8.36
C PRO A 41 -15.95 -11.72 7.15
N VAL A 42 -14.86 -12.24 6.58
CA VAL A 42 -14.90 -13.18 5.46
C VAL A 42 -15.57 -14.49 5.87
N LEU A 43 -15.15 -15.09 7.00
CA LEU A 43 -15.73 -16.32 7.52
C LEU A 43 -17.21 -16.16 7.87
N LEU A 44 -17.58 -15.06 8.53
CA LEU A 44 -18.97 -14.75 8.84
C LEU A 44 -19.82 -14.61 7.58
N SER A 45 -19.26 -14.04 6.52
CA SER A 45 -19.95 -13.89 5.24
C SER A 45 -20.23 -15.24 4.56
N PHE A 46 -19.29 -16.19 4.65
CA PHE A 46 -19.49 -17.55 4.14
C PHE A 46 -20.51 -18.36 4.92
N ILE A 47 -20.60 -18.17 6.24
CA ILE A 47 -21.56 -18.90 7.08
C ILE A 47 -22.98 -18.34 6.91
N SER A 48 -23.10 -17.02 6.76
CA SER A 48 -24.39 -16.33 6.69
C SER A 48 -25.09 -16.47 5.34
N ASN A 49 -24.33 -16.71 4.26
CA ASN A 49 -24.89 -16.70 2.91
C ASN A 49 -24.34 -17.83 2.02
N ASN A 50 -25.25 -18.57 1.40
CA ASN A 50 -24.93 -19.62 0.41
C ASN A 50 -25.00 -19.14 -1.05
N ASN A 51 -25.15 -17.82 -1.29
CA ASN A 51 -25.31 -17.30 -2.65
C ASN A 51 -23.97 -17.30 -3.41
N PRO A 52 -23.90 -17.84 -4.64
CA PRO A 52 -22.67 -17.96 -5.41
C PRO A 52 -22.01 -16.61 -5.74
N ILE A 53 -22.80 -15.55 -5.81
CA ILE A 53 -22.31 -14.17 -6.03
C ILE A 53 -21.44 -13.69 -4.86
N ILE A 54 -21.80 -14.07 -3.63
CA ILE A 54 -21.04 -13.69 -2.42
C ILE A 54 -19.72 -14.45 -2.37
N PHE A 55 -19.69 -15.69 -2.84
CA PHE A 55 -18.45 -16.46 -2.96
C PHE A 55 -17.48 -15.86 -3.98
N GLN A 56 -17.98 -15.32 -5.10
CA GLN A 56 -17.14 -14.62 -6.08
C GLN A 56 -16.57 -13.31 -5.53
N GLY A 57 -17.32 -12.62 -4.65
CA GLY A 57 -16.95 -11.35 -4.02
C GLY A 57 -16.46 -11.48 -2.58
N TRP A 58 -15.86 -12.61 -2.18
CA TRP A 58 -15.51 -12.90 -0.79
C TRP A 58 -14.53 -11.90 -0.16
N GLY A 59 -13.81 -11.11 -0.96
CA GLY A 59 -12.89 -10.08 -0.49
C GLY A 59 -13.58 -8.77 -0.11
N VAL A 60 -14.85 -8.57 -0.48
CA VAL A 60 -15.61 -7.32 -0.23
C VAL A 60 -15.84 -7.07 1.27
N PRO A 61 -16.25 -8.04 2.10
CA PRO A 61 -16.46 -7.85 3.55
C PRO A 61 -15.16 -7.51 4.29
N MET A 62 -14.03 -7.79 3.66
CA MET A 62 -12.70 -7.51 4.16
C MET A 62 -12.22 -6.10 3.81
N ALA A 63 -12.98 -5.27 3.08
CA ALA A 63 -12.54 -3.90 2.80
C ALA A 63 -12.83 -2.97 4.00
N THR A 64 -11.84 -2.18 4.43
CA THR A 64 -12.00 -1.15 5.47
C THR A 64 -11.46 0.19 4.97
N ASP A 65 -12.21 1.28 5.18
CA ASP A 65 -11.78 2.65 4.80
C ASP A 65 -10.96 3.32 5.92
N ILE A 66 -9.64 3.37 5.72
CA ILE A 66 -8.70 4.04 6.61
C ILE A 66 -8.90 5.56 6.69
N ALA A 67 -9.27 6.22 5.59
CA ALA A 67 -9.43 7.67 5.57
C ALA A 67 -10.60 8.07 6.45
N PHE A 68 -11.67 7.29 6.43
CA PHE A 68 -12.80 7.45 7.34
C PHE A 68 -12.39 7.23 8.80
N ALA A 69 -11.72 6.12 9.10
CA ALA A 69 -11.26 5.80 10.46
C ALA A 69 -10.35 6.90 11.05
N LEU A 70 -9.38 7.38 10.29
CA LEU A 70 -8.48 8.48 10.70
C LEU A 70 -9.22 9.81 10.86
N SER A 71 -10.22 10.08 10.03
CA SER A 71 -11.06 11.28 10.15
C SER A 71 -11.84 11.28 11.46
N VAL A 72 -12.44 10.14 11.83
CA VAL A 72 -13.15 9.99 13.11
C VAL A 72 -12.21 10.17 14.30
N LEU A 73 -11.00 9.59 14.24
CA LEU A 73 -9.97 9.79 15.27
C LEU A 73 -9.58 11.26 15.43
N LYS A 74 -9.49 12.00 14.32
CA LYS A 74 -9.20 13.43 14.34
C LYS A 74 -10.33 14.24 14.98
N VAL A 75 -11.60 13.89 14.71
CA VAL A 75 -12.77 14.53 15.33
C VAL A 75 -12.80 14.32 16.86
N LEU A 76 -12.38 13.14 17.33
CA LEU A 76 -12.27 12.85 18.77
C LEU A 76 -11.12 13.61 19.46
N GLY A 77 -10.19 14.17 18.69
CA GLY A 77 -9.17 15.12 19.14
C GLY A 77 -8.26 14.57 20.24
N ASN A 78 -8.28 15.24 21.40
CA ASN A 78 -7.42 14.94 22.55
C ASN A 78 -7.93 13.81 23.43
N ARG A 79 -9.14 13.29 23.18
CA ARG A 79 -9.70 12.16 23.96
C ARG A 79 -9.02 10.83 23.63
N VAL A 80 -8.31 10.77 22.50
CA VAL A 80 -7.63 9.55 22.04
C VAL A 80 -6.13 9.65 22.37
N PRO A 81 -5.57 8.68 23.11
CA PRO A 81 -4.16 8.69 23.45
C PRO A 81 -3.29 8.51 22.20
N LEU A 82 -2.08 9.07 22.23
CA LEU A 82 -1.16 9.04 21.10
C LEU A 82 -0.80 7.60 20.68
N SER A 83 -0.66 6.69 21.65
CA SER A 83 -0.41 5.27 21.41
C SER A 83 -1.49 4.62 20.54
N LEU A 84 -2.77 4.96 20.72
CA LEU A 84 -3.86 4.41 19.92
C LEU A 84 -3.84 4.95 18.48
N LYS A 85 -3.44 6.21 18.29
CA LYS A 85 -3.29 6.81 16.96
C LYS A 85 -2.22 6.09 16.16
N VAL A 86 -1.06 5.85 16.76
CA VAL A 86 0.07 5.14 16.13
C VAL A 86 -0.27 3.66 15.88
N PHE A 87 -0.96 3.01 16.83
CA PHE A 87 -1.44 1.64 16.62
C PHE A 87 -2.41 1.56 15.44
N LEU A 88 -3.40 2.47 15.37
CA LEU A 88 -4.42 2.45 14.32
C LEU A 88 -3.86 2.81 12.94
N THR A 89 -2.89 3.73 12.85
CA THR A 89 -2.19 3.99 11.58
C THR A 89 -1.44 2.75 11.11
N THR A 90 -0.68 2.10 12.01
CA THR A 90 0.08 0.88 11.68
C THR A 90 -0.84 -0.29 11.30
N PHE A 91 -1.89 -0.53 12.09
CA PHE A 91 -2.93 -1.53 11.80
C PHE A 91 -3.52 -1.29 10.41
N ALA A 92 -3.91 -0.06 10.12
CA ALA A 92 -4.60 0.26 8.88
C ALA A 92 -3.65 0.18 7.67
N ILE A 93 -2.37 0.50 7.83
CA ILE A 93 -1.35 0.25 6.81
C ILE A 93 -1.25 -1.24 6.49
N VAL A 94 -1.05 -2.09 7.50
CA VAL A 94 -0.93 -3.55 7.32
C VAL A 94 -2.19 -4.12 6.67
N TYR A 95 -3.36 -3.70 7.14
CA TYR A 95 -4.66 -4.11 6.60
C TYR A 95 -4.83 -3.76 5.12
N ASN A 96 -4.46 -2.53 4.72
CA ASN A 96 -4.60 -2.08 3.33
C ASN A 96 -3.63 -2.80 2.38
N ILE A 97 -2.39 -3.07 2.81
CA ILE A 97 -1.45 -3.90 2.04
C ILE A 97 -2.02 -5.30 1.88
N GLY A 98 -2.48 -5.92 2.97
CA GLY A 98 -3.09 -7.24 2.95
C GLY A 98 -4.29 -7.30 2.00
N THR A 99 -5.15 -6.29 2.05
CA THR A 99 -6.32 -6.18 1.15
C THR A 99 -5.91 -6.14 -0.32
N VAL A 100 -4.94 -5.31 -0.68
CA VAL A 100 -4.47 -5.25 -2.08
C VAL A 100 -3.77 -6.53 -2.50
N MET A 101 -3.01 -7.18 -1.62
CA MET A 101 -2.39 -8.48 -1.94
C MET A 101 -3.45 -9.56 -2.19
N VAL A 102 -4.48 -9.65 -1.34
CA VAL A 102 -5.59 -10.59 -1.52
C VAL A 102 -6.30 -10.34 -2.86
N ILE A 103 -6.64 -9.08 -3.15
CA ILE A 103 -7.30 -8.73 -4.43
C ILE A 103 -6.39 -9.08 -5.61
N ALA A 104 -5.10 -8.74 -5.55
CA ALA A 104 -4.17 -9.01 -6.63
C ALA A 104 -3.93 -10.52 -6.88
N ILE A 105 -3.96 -11.37 -5.86
CA ILE A 105 -3.72 -12.81 -6.02
C ILE A 105 -4.99 -13.53 -6.47
N PHE A 106 -6.14 -13.21 -5.90
CA PHE A 106 -7.37 -13.97 -6.09
C PHE A 106 -8.30 -13.43 -7.18
N TYR A 107 -8.15 -12.15 -7.57
CA TYR A 107 -8.98 -11.51 -8.60
C TYR A 107 -8.19 -11.19 -9.88
N SER A 108 -6.98 -11.72 -10.02
CA SER A 108 -6.23 -11.67 -11.29
C SER A 108 -6.50 -12.95 -12.08
N ASN A 109 -7.11 -12.82 -13.26
CA ASN A 109 -7.50 -13.97 -14.07
C ASN A 109 -6.42 -14.35 -15.10
N ASN A 110 -6.17 -13.47 -16.08
CA ASN A 110 -5.33 -13.76 -17.25
C ASN A 110 -4.04 -12.95 -17.25
N ILE A 111 -3.12 -13.30 -16.35
CA ILE A 111 -1.85 -12.57 -16.24
C ILE A 111 -1.03 -12.69 -17.53
N GLN A 112 -0.89 -11.58 -18.25
CA GLN A 112 -0.04 -11.53 -19.45
C GLN A 112 1.42 -11.40 -19.03
N ILE A 113 2.09 -12.55 -18.86
CA ILE A 113 3.50 -12.67 -18.48
C ILE A 113 4.46 -11.74 -19.27
N PRO A 114 4.37 -11.58 -20.60
CA PRO A 114 5.31 -10.70 -21.31
C PRO A 114 5.17 -9.23 -20.91
N LEU A 115 3.95 -8.72 -20.72
CA LEU A 115 3.72 -7.34 -20.26
C LEU A 115 4.18 -7.14 -18.82
N LEU A 116 3.95 -8.15 -17.97
CA LEU A 116 4.45 -8.14 -16.59
C LEU A 116 5.98 -8.10 -16.55
N ALA A 117 6.66 -8.88 -17.39
CA ALA A 117 8.12 -8.87 -17.48
C ALA A 117 8.66 -7.49 -17.90
N ILE A 118 8.02 -6.83 -18.88
CA ILE A 118 8.37 -5.48 -19.31
C ILE A 118 8.17 -4.48 -18.15
N ALA A 119 7.04 -4.58 -17.44
CA ALA A 119 6.73 -3.69 -16.31
C ALA A 119 7.74 -3.87 -15.15
N CYS A 120 8.10 -5.11 -14.83
CA CYS A 120 9.15 -5.42 -13.86
C CYS A 120 10.51 -4.88 -14.31
N GLY A 121 10.86 -5.01 -15.59
CA GLY A 121 12.08 -4.43 -16.15
C GLY A 121 12.13 -2.91 -15.99
N MET A 122 11.02 -2.22 -16.30
CA MET A 122 10.90 -0.77 -16.11
C MET A 122 11.02 -0.36 -14.64
N LEU A 123 10.43 -1.13 -13.72
CA LEU A 123 10.60 -0.91 -12.28
C LEU A 123 12.06 -1.05 -11.86
N VAL A 124 12.77 -2.11 -12.30
CA VAL A 124 14.19 -2.32 -11.98
C VAL A 124 15.04 -1.15 -12.49
N VAL A 125 14.80 -0.69 -13.72
CA VAL A 125 15.47 0.49 -14.28
C VAL A 125 15.21 1.74 -13.42
N LEU A 126 13.95 1.95 -13.03
CA LEU A 126 13.58 3.08 -12.18
C LEU A 126 14.26 3.02 -10.81
N TYR A 127 14.29 1.84 -10.18
CA TYR A 127 14.99 1.62 -8.91
C TYR A 127 16.49 1.89 -9.04
N PHE A 128 17.12 1.44 -10.13
CA PHE A 128 18.53 1.66 -10.39
C PHE A 128 18.87 3.14 -10.60
N LEU A 129 18.05 3.87 -11.36
CA LEU A 129 18.19 5.31 -11.55
C LEU A 129 18.02 6.07 -10.23
N SER A 130 17.02 5.69 -9.44
CA SER A 130 16.78 6.26 -8.13
C SER A 130 17.96 5.99 -7.18
N TYR A 131 18.50 4.77 -7.17
CA TYR A 131 19.68 4.41 -6.37
C TYR A 131 20.92 5.24 -6.75
N LYS A 132 21.11 5.53 -8.05
CA LYS A 132 22.18 6.43 -8.53
C LYS A 132 21.95 7.91 -8.22
N GLY A 133 20.82 8.28 -7.62
CA GLY A 133 20.49 9.66 -7.28
C GLY A 133 19.90 10.48 -8.43
N PHE A 134 19.58 9.86 -9.57
CA PHE A 134 18.85 10.52 -10.66
C PHE A 134 17.36 10.52 -10.34
N TYR A 135 16.95 11.52 -9.56
CA TYR A 135 15.55 11.70 -9.19
C TYR A 135 14.94 12.91 -9.91
N SER A 136 13.94 12.65 -10.73
CA SER A 136 13.09 13.69 -11.32
C SER A 136 11.62 13.30 -11.18
N LYS A 137 10.80 14.26 -10.72
CA LYS A 137 9.34 14.08 -10.63
C LYS A 137 8.74 13.68 -11.98
N PHE A 138 9.27 14.23 -13.07
CA PHE A 138 8.81 13.95 -14.42
C PHE A 138 9.14 12.50 -14.84
N LEU A 139 10.35 12.03 -14.54
CA LEU A 139 10.78 10.67 -14.84
C LEU A 139 9.91 9.65 -14.08
N MET A 140 9.66 9.90 -12.80
CA MET A 140 8.80 9.02 -11.98
C MET A 140 7.35 8.98 -12.48
N LEU A 141 6.77 10.12 -12.84
CA LEU A 141 5.41 10.18 -13.40
C LEU A 141 5.33 9.43 -14.74
N THR A 142 6.31 9.64 -15.62
CA THR A 142 6.34 9.00 -16.94
C THR A 142 6.44 7.49 -16.80
N PHE A 143 7.42 7.00 -16.03
CA PHE A 143 7.55 5.56 -15.75
C PHE A 143 6.30 5.01 -15.06
N GLY A 144 5.74 5.76 -14.11
CA GLY A 144 4.56 5.35 -13.38
C GLY A 144 3.33 5.17 -14.25
N ILE A 145 3.07 6.08 -15.19
CA ILE A 145 1.97 5.95 -16.15
C ILE A 145 2.19 4.72 -17.03
N VAL A 146 3.40 4.51 -17.54
CA VAL A 146 3.69 3.36 -18.40
C VAL A 146 3.52 2.05 -17.64
N ILE A 147 4.12 1.90 -16.46
CA ILE A 147 3.98 0.70 -15.62
C ILE A 147 2.52 0.46 -15.25
N TRP A 148 1.77 1.51 -14.96
CA TRP A 148 0.34 1.42 -14.65
C TRP A 148 -0.46 0.87 -15.83
N THR A 149 -0.19 1.35 -17.05
CA THR A 149 -0.84 0.81 -18.25
C THR A 149 -0.46 -0.64 -18.54
N LEU A 150 0.79 -1.02 -18.25
CA LEU A 150 1.25 -2.40 -18.42
C LEU A 150 0.56 -3.35 -17.44
N PHE A 151 0.42 -2.95 -16.17
CA PHE A 151 -0.32 -3.73 -15.17
C PHE A 151 -1.80 -3.87 -15.53
N LEU A 152 -2.41 -2.77 -15.98
CA LEU A 152 -3.80 -2.79 -16.45
C LEU A 152 -4.01 -3.75 -17.62
N LYS A 153 -3.08 -3.79 -18.58
CA LYS A 153 -3.15 -4.71 -19.72
C LYS A 153 -2.78 -6.15 -19.36
N SER A 154 -2.01 -6.36 -18.29
CA SER A 154 -1.63 -7.70 -17.83
C SER A 154 -2.62 -8.31 -16.85
N ASP A 155 -3.84 -7.76 -16.73
CA ASP A 155 -4.87 -8.19 -15.77
C ASP A 155 -4.40 -8.23 -14.30
N ILE A 156 -3.36 -7.45 -13.98
CA ILE A 156 -2.89 -7.26 -12.62
C ILE A 156 -3.51 -5.98 -12.08
N HIS A 157 -3.91 -6.01 -10.82
CA HIS A 157 -4.55 -4.87 -10.20
C HIS A 157 -3.66 -3.61 -10.29
N PRO A 158 -4.05 -2.55 -11.03
CA PRO A 158 -3.18 -1.39 -11.32
C PRO A 158 -2.80 -0.55 -10.09
N THR A 159 -3.44 -0.83 -8.97
CA THR A 159 -3.17 -0.16 -7.70
C THR A 159 -1.80 -0.54 -7.12
N LEU A 160 -1.31 -1.76 -7.43
CA LEU A 160 0.02 -2.21 -7.02
C LEU A 160 1.14 -1.32 -7.57
N THR A 161 0.94 -0.74 -8.77
CA THR A 161 1.90 0.20 -9.35
C THR A 161 2.21 1.36 -8.40
N GLY A 162 1.20 1.87 -7.68
CA GLY A 162 1.38 2.96 -6.72
C GLY A 162 2.35 2.57 -5.60
N ILE A 163 2.15 1.38 -5.03
CA ILE A 163 3.01 0.85 -3.96
C ILE A 163 4.44 0.71 -4.48
N PHE A 164 4.65 0.03 -5.62
CA PHE A 164 5.99 -0.18 -6.18
C PHE A 164 6.70 1.13 -6.54
N LEU A 165 5.99 2.11 -7.11
CA LEU A 165 6.57 3.42 -7.39
C LEU A 165 7.00 4.13 -6.11
N ALA A 166 6.22 4.04 -5.04
CA ALA A 166 6.56 4.66 -3.77
C ALA A 166 7.85 4.09 -3.17
N PHE A 167 8.06 2.77 -3.29
CA PHE A 167 9.31 2.14 -2.87
C PHE A 167 10.51 2.65 -3.68
N SER A 168 10.31 3.06 -4.93
CA SER A 168 11.36 3.68 -5.75
C SER A 168 11.74 5.09 -5.31
N VAL A 169 10.93 5.80 -4.52
CA VAL A 169 11.24 7.17 -4.07
C VAL A 169 12.27 7.15 -2.94
N LEU A 170 13.40 7.83 -3.08
CA LEU A 170 14.39 7.96 -1.99
C LEU A 170 13.81 8.77 -0.82
N ILE A 171 13.95 8.24 0.41
CA ILE A 171 13.49 8.92 1.64
C ILE A 171 14.43 10.07 2.03
N HIS A 172 15.71 9.99 1.67
CA HIS A 172 16.64 11.09 1.86
C HIS A 172 16.75 11.89 0.56
N GLN A 173 16.24 13.12 0.57
CA GLN A 173 16.72 14.11 -0.38
C GLN A 173 18.06 14.61 0.15
N LYS A 174 19.12 14.57 -0.67
CA LYS A 174 20.32 15.36 -0.40
C LYS A 174 19.89 16.83 -0.49
N ILE A 175 19.54 17.42 0.64
CA ILE A 175 19.34 18.86 0.72
C ILE A 175 20.74 19.46 0.63
N SER A 176 21.04 20.18 -0.45
CA SER A 176 22.22 21.03 -0.49
C SER A 176 22.01 22.12 0.55
N SER A 177 22.70 22.01 1.68
CA SER A 177 22.63 22.88 2.86
C SER A 177 23.11 24.33 2.63
N PHE A 178 23.34 24.73 1.38
CA PHE A 178 23.84 26.07 1.04
C PHE A 178 22.76 27.16 1.06
N LEU A 179 21.49 26.80 1.29
CA LEU A 179 20.34 27.72 1.23
C LEU A 179 19.72 28.05 2.60
N PHE A 180 20.37 27.61 3.69
CA PHE A 180 19.90 27.79 5.08
C PHE A 180 20.92 28.52 5.98
N VAL A 181 21.97 29.10 5.41
CA VAL A 181 23.03 29.81 6.17
C VAL A 181 22.95 31.34 6.02
N ASP A 182 22.00 31.86 5.23
CA ASP A 182 21.78 33.32 5.10
C ASP A 182 20.44 33.75 5.72
#